data_AF-A0A3R6XE34-F1
#
_entry.id   AF-A0A3R6XE34-F1
#
_cell.length_a   1.000
_cell.length_b   1.000
_cell.length_c   1.000
_cell.angle_alpha   90.00
_cell.angle_beta   90.00
_cell.angle_gamma   90.00
#
_symmetry.space_group_name_H-M   'P 1'
#
loop_
_entity.id
_entity.type
_entity.pdbx_description
1 polymer ?
#
loop_
_entity_poly.entity_id
_entity_poly.type
_entity_poly.pdbx_seq_one_letter_code
_entity_poly.pdbx_strand_id
1 'polypeptide(L)'
;MQMAVAPSDAAYTEHSSVSITSWPWLRRCIFSFVVIKHIVSALYLVAQIAIMYKMDAAEKLATHVIAIPSTIVAYMVLTGLHMALLVQHCLYPRQTSRSSPAVLTSPGLARATLFRWVGSDGFMILYNVIELTCQSYEAFAISQQLVNHVVVATYVGFVALHAMVTPLFFATRHTATKIVMVNWTSSVCSFVTSSVVHIFGMVIPLVRYVWLDPNLARNPLFLVREVKYARYNLVTSVGDWVAKCGIQLGSIVSLWRLMHSLRIATKTQRRGSPLTKQPSMQTPQALLRLNRYVRLYIVGSSLWGAVLLVSLAHTNWYRQPCPTTCQAFTTPLWDTTCQCLYAHVNCATLNVNDVDKALDASLLGPNLFAILISRCDLPSGVRNATLHQFPALYYFGVKFTNTTTWPDQASLPPAVNFVAFRYMPLRTLPSILLENLPATLTSMTVSNLPLRDAFELPTSWTSVTRLCLANVSLSMLSPDVLQSMDVNKLFLYHNALTTLPTRLQDMPKLSIVDVSGNEFTKAPWNLLNDQRRTLLLCDNPLDDPRVPDTTDETIRQAYIKTFQASCASPCAPLCYPHLVGDHECQLSCFNAACNYDNGDCDEFGFDRLE
;
A
#
# COMPACT_ATOMS: atom_id res chain seq x y z
N MET A 1 -82.60 39.52 7.69
CA MET A 1 -81.44 39.65 6.79
C MET A 1 -80.26 40.12 7.65
N GLN A 2 -79.28 39.23 7.88
CA GLN A 2 -77.87 39.49 8.26
C GLN A 2 -77.61 40.25 9.59
N MET A 3 -76.64 39.93 10.44
CA MET A 3 -75.54 38.98 10.45
C MET A 3 -75.10 38.76 11.91
N ALA A 4 -74.72 37.54 12.24
CA ALA A 4 -74.05 37.18 13.49
C ALA A 4 -72.61 37.69 13.50
N VAL A 5 -72.16 38.24 14.63
CA VAL A 5 -70.74 38.49 14.91
C VAL A 5 -70.28 37.44 15.93
N ALA A 6 -69.45 36.51 15.48
CA ALA A 6 -68.75 35.54 16.33
C ALA A 6 -67.44 36.15 16.87
N PRO A 7 -66.96 35.76 18.06
CA PRO A 7 -65.68 36.20 18.57
C PRO A 7 -64.53 35.48 17.88
N SER A 8 -63.45 36.22 17.61
CA SER A 8 -62.21 35.76 17.02
C SER A 8 -61.36 34.99 18.04
N ASP A 9 -61.42 33.65 17.99
CA ASP A 9 -60.39 32.80 18.60
C ASP A 9 -59.17 32.78 17.68
N ALA A 10 -58.14 33.53 18.07
CA ALA A 10 -56.81 33.44 17.48
C ALA A 10 -56.17 32.11 17.86
N ALA A 11 -56.40 31.07 17.05
CA ALA A 11 -55.68 29.83 17.11
C ALA A 11 -54.21 30.08 16.75
N TYR A 12 -53.33 30.06 17.75
CA TYR A 12 -51.89 29.92 17.56
C TYR A 12 -51.62 28.65 16.75
N THR A 13 -51.20 28.80 15.50
CA THR A 13 -50.70 27.71 14.65
C THR A 13 -49.31 27.31 15.12
N GLU A 14 -49.24 26.28 15.98
CA GLU A 14 -48.01 25.59 16.35
C GLU A 14 -47.40 24.92 15.09
N HIS A 15 -46.30 25.49 14.57
CA HIS A 15 -45.52 24.87 13.50
C HIS A 15 -44.91 23.54 13.99
N SER A 16 -45.44 22.43 13.50
CA SER A 16 -44.93 21.08 13.73
C SER A 16 -43.58 20.87 13.02
N SER A 17 -42.47 21.04 13.75
CA SER A 17 -41.14 20.79 13.19
C SER A 17 -40.83 19.29 13.06
N VAL A 18 -40.47 18.91 11.84
CA VAL A 18 -40.31 17.56 11.27
C VAL A 18 -39.03 16.86 11.77
N SER A 19 -39.15 15.62 12.27
CA SER A 19 -38.01 14.76 12.70
C SER A 19 -36.99 14.54 11.57
N ILE A 20 -35.68 14.49 11.85
CA ILE A 20 -34.63 14.15 10.84
C ILE A 20 -34.95 12.86 10.07
N THR A 21 -35.61 11.89 10.70
CA THR A 21 -36.03 10.62 10.06
C THR A 21 -37.16 10.76 9.05
N SER A 22 -37.82 11.91 9.01
CA SER A 22 -38.97 12.17 8.14
C SER A 22 -38.61 12.85 6.82
N TRP A 23 -37.32 13.10 6.57
CA TRP A 23 -36.81 13.68 5.33
C TRP A 23 -36.48 12.58 4.31
N PRO A 24 -37.26 12.44 3.21
CA PRO A 24 -37.11 11.33 2.27
C PRO A 24 -35.75 11.31 1.55
N TRP A 25 -35.17 12.48 1.30
CA TRP A 25 -33.88 12.62 0.64
C TRP A 25 -32.74 12.08 1.52
N LEU A 26 -32.73 12.39 2.81
CA LEU A 26 -31.70 11.93 3.75
C LEU A 26 -31.69 10.41 3.85
N ARG A 27 -32.88 9.79 3.84
CA ARG A 27 -33.00 8.33 3.82
C ARG A 27 -32.41 7.71 2.55
N ARG A 28 -32.60 8.35 1.39
CA ARG A 28 -31.97 7.91 0.13
C ARG A 28 -30.45 8.03 0.20
N CYS A 29 -29.93 9.15 0.71
CA CYS A 29 -28.49 9.33 0.90
C CYS A 29 -27.88 8.27 1.82
N ILE A 30 -28.52 7.98 2.96
CA ILE A 30 -28.04 6.95 3.88
C ILE A 30 -28.07 5.56 3.22
N PHE A 31 -29.14 5.24 2.49
CA PHE A 31 -29.22 3.97 1.77
C PHE A 31 -28.13 3.84 0.70
N SER A 32 -27.92 4.88 -0.11
CA SER A 32 -26.85 4.91 -1.11
C SER A 32 -25.47 4.73 -0.46
N PHE A 33 -25.22 5.41 0.66
CA PHE A 33 -23.99 5.24 1.43
C PHE A 33 -23.81 3.80 1.91
N VAL A 34 -24.85 3.16 2.47
CA VAL A 34 -24.79 1.76 2.91
C VAL A 34 -24.46 0.83 1.74
N VAL A 35 -25.10 1.00 0.59
CA VAL A 35 -24.84 0.20 -0.62
C VAL A 35 -23.40 0.36 -1.09
N ILE A 36 -22.93 1.61 -1.25
CA ILE A 36 -21.56 1.92 -1.66
C ILE A 36 -20.56 1.30 -0.69
N LYS A 37 -20.77 1.49 0.62
CA LYS A 37 -19.88 0.95 1.66
C LYS A 37 -19.80 -0.58 1.61
N HIS A 38 -20.91 -1.29 1.45
CA HIS A 38 -20.88 -2.75 1.31
C HIS A 38 -20.08 -3.20 0.09
N ILE A 39 -20.29 -2.57 -1.06
CA ILE A 39 -19.60 -2.92 -2.31
C ILE A 39 -18.10 -2.65 -2.17
N VAL A 40 -17.72 -1.45 -1.74
CA VAL A 40 -16.31 -1.05 -1.63
C VAL A 40 -15.56 -1.90 -0.61
N SER A 41 -16.13 -2.15 0.57
CA SER A 41 -15.49 -3.01 1.57
C SER A 41 -15.38 -4.47 1.12
N ALA A 42 -16.39 -5.02 0.44
CA ALA A 42 -16.32 -6.38 -0.10
C ALA A 42 -15.23 -6.50 -1.17
N LEU A 43 -15.14 -5.55 -2.11
CA LEU A 43 -14.10 -5.53 -3.14
C LEU A 43 -12.70 -5.40 -2.52
N TYR A 44 -12.54 -4.55 -1.50
CA TYR A 44 -11.29 -4.42 -0.78
C TYR A 44 -10.86 -5.74 -0.12
N LEU A 45 -11.76 -6.42 0.60
CA LEU A 45 -11.45 -7.70 1.25
C LEU A 45 -11.12 -8.79 0.21
N VAL A 46 -11.84 -8.84 -0.91
CA VAL A 46 -11.53 -9.76 -2.02
C VAL A 46 -10.14 -9.49 -2.58
N ALA A 47 -9.76 -8.22 -2.77
CA ALA A 47 -8.43 -7.85 -3.22
C ALA A 47 -7.35 -8.33 -2.22
N GLN A 48 -7.56 -8.15 -0.91
CA GLN A 48 -6.64 -8.64 0.12
C GLN A 48 -6.51 -10.16 0.12
N ILE A 49 -7.62 -10.89 -0.05
CA ILE A 49 -7.60 -12.36 -0.18
C ILE A 49 -6.77 -12.78 -1.40
N ALA A 50 -6.98 -12.12 -2.55
CA ALA A 50 -6.25 -12.43 -3.77
C ALA A 50 -4.73 -12.18 -3.62
N ILE A 51 -4.34 -11.09 -2.95
CA ILE A 51 -2.93 -10.78 -2.65
C ILE A 51 -2.34 -11.89 -1.78
N MET A 52 -2.95 -12.22 -0.63
CA MET A 52 -2.45 -13.25 0.28
C MET A 52 -2.38 -14.64 -0.37
N TYR A 53 -3.32 -14.97 -1.26
CA TYR A 53 -3.35 -16.25 -1.96
C TYR A 53 -2.22 -16.38 -3.00
N LYS A 54 -1.81 -15.26 -3.61
CA LYS A 54 -0.74 -15.24 -4.62
C LYS A 54 0.67 -15.16 -4.05
N MET A 55 0.82 -14.94 -2.74
CA MET A 55 2.14 -14.83 -2.12
C MET A 55 2.90 -16.16 -2.17
N ASP A 56 4.14 -16.12 -2.68
CA ASP A 56 5.04 -17.26 -2.67
C ASP A 56 5.75 -17.46 -1.31
N ALA A 57 6.60 -18.48 -1.20
CA ALA A 57 7.28 -18.81 0.06
C ALA A 57 8.33 -17.74 0.46
N ALA A 58 9.00 -17.13 -0.51
CA ALA A 58 10.02 -16.12 -0.27
C ALA A 58 9.37 -14.81 0.19
N GLU A 59 8.27 -14.41 -0.44
CA GLU A 59 7.48 -13.24 -0.06
C GLU A 59 6.88 -13.39 1.35
N LYS A 60 6.42 -14.60 1.72
CA LYS A 60 5.93 -14.89 3.08
C LYS A 60 7.05 -14.72 4.11
N LEU A 61 8.24 -15.23 3.82
CA LEU A 61 9.39 -15.11 4.70
C LEU A 61 9.83 -13.65 4.86
N ALA A 62 9.89 -12.90 3.76
CA ALA A 62 10.33 -11.49 3.75
C ALA A 62 9.35 -10.52 4.44
N THR A 63 8.09 -10.90 4.59
CA THR A 63 7.03 -10.06 5.17
C THR A 63 6.72 -10.38 6.63
N HIS A 64 7.29 -11.46 7.20
CA HIS A 64 6.98 -11.97 8.54
C HIS A 64 5.48 -12.15 8.81
N VAL A 65 4.71 -12.45 7.75
CA VAL A 65 3.26 -12.63 7.84
C VAL A 65 2.93 -13.91 8.61
N ILE A 66 1.98 -13.81 9.54
CA ILE A 66 1.48 -14.95 10.31
C ILE A 66 0.00 -15.21 10.01
N ALA A 67 -0.45 -16.44 10.26
CA ALA A 67 -1.87 -16.81 10.23
C ALA A 67 -2.60 -16.51 8.89
N ILE A 68 -1.91 -16.64 7.74
CA ILE A 68 -2.52 -16.45 6.41
C ILE A 68 -3.83 -17.25 6.25
N PRO A 69 -3.89 -18.57 6.55
CA PRO A 69 -5.12 -19.34 6.33
C PRO A 69 -6.29 -18.80 7.15
N SER A 70 -6.05 -18.50 8.43
CA SER A 70 -7.08 -17.96 9.34
C SER A 70 -7.55 -16.57 8.90
N THR A 71 -6.63 -15.72 8.41
CA THR A 71 -6.96 -14.39 7.90
C THR A 71 -7.79 -14.46 6.62
N ILE A 72 -7.43 -15.34 5.69
CA ILE A 72 -8.21 -15.58 4.47
C ILE A 72 -9.62 -16.04 4.82
N VAL A 73 -9.76 -17.01 5.73
CA VAL A 73 -11.09 -17.51 6.16
C VAL A 73 -11.90 -16.39 6.80
N ALA A 74 -11.31 -15.60 7.70
CA ALA A 74 -11.99 -14.46 8.32
C ALA A 74 -12.47 -13.44 7.27
N TYR A 75 -11.60 -13.07 6.32
CA TYR A 75 -11.95 -12.11 5.27
C TYR A 75 -13.01 -12.66 4.30
N MET A 76 -13.00 -13.96 4.01
CA MET A 76 -14.04 -14.61 3.21
C MET A 76 -15.40 -14.54 3.91
N VAL A 77 -15.44 -14.82 5.22
CA VAL A 77 -16.66 -14.71 6.03
C VAL A 77 -17.17 -13.26 6.06
N LEU A 78 -16.28 -12.29 6.31
CA LEU A 78 -16.62 -10.86 6.34
C LEU A 78 -17.14 -10.38 4.97
N THR A 79 -16.52 -10.82 3.88
CA THR A 79 -16.96 -10.55 2.50
C THR A 79 -18.36 -11.12 2.27
N GLY A 80 -18.59 -12.38 2.64
CA GLY A 80 -19.89 -13.03 2.54
C GLY A 80 -20.97 -12.30 3.34
N LEU A 81 -20.65 -11.81 4.54
CA LEU A 81 -21.55 -10.99 5.35
C LEU A 81 -21.89 -9.66 4.68
N HIS A 82 -20.92 -8.95 4.10
CA HIS A 82 -21.20 -7.74 3.34
C HIS A 82 -22.16 -8.01 2.17
N MET A 83 -21.94 -9.08 1.42
CA MET A 83 -22.78 -9.45 0.26
C MET A 83 -24.18 -9.88 0.68
N ALA A 84 -24.31 -10.71 1.73
CA ALA A 84 -25.61 -11.15 2.24
C ALA A 84 -26.45 -9.97 2.74
N LEU A 85 -25.84 -9.03 3.48
CA LEU A 85 -26.51 -7.83 3.95
C LEU A 85 -26.88 -6.88 2.80
N LEU A 86 -26.00 -6.72 1.81
CA LEU A 86 -26.28 -5.94 0.60
C LEU A 86 -27.51 -6.49 -0.14
N VAL A 87 -27.54 -7.80 -0.40
CA VAL A 87 -28.68 -8.49 -1.03
C VAL A 87 -29.94 -8.30 -0.19
N GLN A 88 -29.86 -8.47 1.13
CA GLN A 88 -30.98 -8.21 2.03
C GLN A 88 -31.45 -6.75 1.97
N HIS A 89 -30.56 -5.78 1.79
CA HIS A 89 -30.92 -4.37 1.70
C HIS A 89 -31.57 -4.01 0.35
N CYS A 90 -31.11 -4.62 -0.74
CA CYS A 90 -31.63 -4.40 -2.09
C CYS A 90 -32.94 -5.16 -2.40
N LEU A 91 -33.15 -6.36 -1.83
CA LEU A 91 -34.34 -7.18 -2.09
C LEU A 91 -35.53 -6.87 -1.18
N TYR A 92 -35.31 -6.49 0.09
CA TYR A 92 -36.39 -6.18 1.03
C TYR A 92 -37.08 -4.79 0.96
N PRO A 93 -36.78 -3.82 0.07
CA PRO A 93 -37.54 -2.57 0.01
C PRO A 93 -39.03 -2.76 -0.33
N ARG A 94 -39.42 -3.87 -1.00
CA ARG A 94 -40.74 -4.06 -1.61
C ARG A 94 -41.80 -4.77 -0.75
N GLN A 95 -41.46 -5.46 0.34
CA GLN A 95 -42.45 -6.28 1.08
C GLN A 95 -43.27 -5.55 2.16
N THR A 96 -43.09 -4.25 2.38
CA THR A 96 -43.82 -3.54 3.46
C THR A 96 -45.25 -3.11 3.11
N SER A 97 -45.83 -3.58 2.00
CA SER A 97 -47.20 -3.23 1.60
C SER A 97 -48.29 -4.16 2.17
N ARG A 98 -47.98 -5.35 2.70
CA ARG A 98 -49.00 -6.28 3.22
C ARG A 98 -48.45 -7.12 4.36
N SER A 99 -48.65 -6.67 5.59
CA SER A 99 -48.67 -7.59 6.74
C SER A 99 -49.52 -7.00 7.85
N SER A 100 -50.68 -7.62 8.07
CA SER A 100 -51.59 -7.42 9.21
C SER A 100 -50.84 -7.54 10.55
N PRO A 101 -51.37 -6.96 11.65
CA PRO A 101 -50.72 -7.03 12.96
C PRO A 101 -50.77 -8.47 13.48
N ALA A 102 -49.69 -9.23 13.27
CA ALA A 102 -49.55 -10.57 13.84
C ALA A 102 -49.02 -10.49 15.29
N VAL A 103 -49.66 -11.26 16.15
CA VAL A 103 -49.28 -11.55 17.55
C VAL A 103 -47.81 -12.00 17.60
N LEU A 104 -47.02 -11.46 18.54
CA LEU A 104 -45.62 -11.83 18.73
C LEU A 104 -45.53 -13.32 19.16
N THR A 105 -44.98 -14.17 18.30
CA THR A 105 -44.59 -15.55 18.64
C THR A 105 -43.26 -15.58 19.43
N SER A 106 -42.93 -16.68 20.10
CA SER A 106 -41.72 -16.83 20.92
C SER A 106 -40.38 -16.49 20.22
N PRO A 107 -40.17 -16.76 18.89
CA PRO A 107 -38.98 -16.31 18.18
C PRO A 107 -38.97 -14.78 17.98
N GLY A 108 -40.15 -14.16 17.91
CA GLY A 108 -40.33 -12.71 17.83
C GLY A 108 -40.00 -12.00 19.14
N LEU A 109 -40.27 -12.64 20.29
CA LEU A 109 -39.93 -12.14 21.62
C LEU A 109 -38.41 -12.18 21.85
N ALA A 110 -37.75 -13.29 21.48
CA ALA A 110 -36.29 -13.44 21.52
C ALA A 110 -35.58 -12.44 20.58
N ARG A 111 -36.14 -12.19 19.39
CA ARG A 111 -35.67 -11.12 18.51
C ARG A 111 -35.82 -9.75 19.17
N ALA A 112 -36.99 -9.46 19.77
CA ALA A 112 -37.27 -8.18 20.40
C ALA A 112 -36.38 -7.91 21.64
N THR A 113 -36.07 -8.92 22.44
CA THR A 113 -35.14 -8.80 23.58
C THR A 113 -33.70 -8.61 23.13
N LEU A 114 -33.25 -9.35 22.11
CA LEU A 114 -31.94 -9.15 21.48
C LEU A 114 -31.80 -7.71 20.93
N PHE A 115 -32.86 -7.18 20.30
CA PHE A 115 -32.87 -5.79 19.80
C PHE A 115 -32.85 -4.75 20.91
N ARG A 116 -33.55 -4.99 22.02
CA ARG A 116 -33.52 -4.09 23.19
C ARG A 116 -32.14 -4.07 23.84
N TRP A 117 -31.45 -5.21 23.82
CA TRP A 117 -30.09 -5.34 24.31
C TRP A 117 -29.05 -4.68 23.38
N VAL A 118 -29.13 -4.92 22.06
CA VAL A 118 -28.26 -4.31 21.03
C VAL A 118 -28.47 -2.78 20.92
N GLY A 119 -29.67 -2.30 21.21
CA GLY A 119 -29.98 -0.87 21.27
C GLY A 119 -29.71 -0.22 22.63
N SER A 120 -29.23 -0.97 23.62
CA SER A 120 -28.92 -0.43 24.95
C SER A 120 -27.67 0.45 24.90
N ASP A 121 -27.67 1.54 25.66
CA ASP A 121 -26.52 2.44 25.73
C ASP A 121 -25.24 1.69 26.15
N GLY A 122 -25.35 0.72 27.06
CA GLY A 122 -24.22 -0.12 27.50
C GLY A 122 -23.59 -0.94 26.37
N PHE A 123 -24.41 -1.60 25.54
CA PHE A 123 -23.90 -2.37 24.40
C PHE A 123 -23.25 -1.46 23.35
N MET A 124 -23.90 -0.34 23.01
CA MET A 124 -23.36 0.61 22.02
C MET A 124 -22.02 1.21 22.48
N ILE A 125 -21.90 1.51 23.77
CA ILE A 125 -20.65 2.00 24.38
C ILE A 125 -19.57 0.92 24.34
N LEU A 126 -19.85 -0.29 24.85
CA LEU A 126 -18.89 -1.39 24.89
C LEU A 126 -18.30 -1.66 23.49
N TYR A 127 -19.18 -1.69 22.50
CA TYR A 127 -18.79 -1.90 21.11
C TYR A 127 -17.89 -0.79 20.57
N ASN A 128 -18.28 0.49 20.75
CA ASN A 128 -17.48 1.61 20.28
C ASN A 128 -16.11 1.65 20.97
N VAL A 129 -16.02 1.23 22.25
CA VAL A 129 -14.74 1.10 22.96
C VAL A 129 -13.85 0.04 22.30
N ILE A 130 -14.39 -1.13 21.97
CA ILE A 130 -13.63 -2.20 21.29
C ILE A 130 -13.15 -1.70 19.93
N GLU A 131 -14.05 -1.13 19.12
CA GLU A 131 -13.71 -0.61 17.79
C GLU A 131 -12.65 0.49 17.86
N LEU A 132 -12.81 1.45 18.78
CA LEU A 132 -11.84 2.53 18.98
C LEU A 132 -10.49 2.02 19.46
N THR A 133 -10.47 0.96 20.28
CA THR A 133 -9.22 0.33 20.73
C THR A 133 -8.47 -0.29 19.56
N CYS A 134 -9.15 -1.05 18.70
CA CYS A 134 -8.56 -1.63 17.50
C CYS A 134 -8.05 -0.54 16.55
N GLN A 135 -8.86 0.50 16.30
CA GLN A 135 -8.48 1.63 15.46
C GLN A 135 -7.28 2.41 16.03
N SER A 136 -7.21 2.55 17.36
CA SER A 136 -6.09 3.22 18.01
C SER A 136 -4.81 2.41 17.88
N TYR A 137 -4.87 1.09 18.05
CA TYR A 137 -3.73 0.19 17.82
C TYR A 137 -3.16 0.37 16.41
N GLU A 138 -4.02 0.35 15.39
CA GLU A 138 -3.62 0.56 13.99
C GLU A 138 -3.08 1.98 13.73
N ALA A 139 -3.62 3.00 14.41
CA ALA A 139 -3.13 4.37 14.30
C ALA A 139 -1.66 4.49 14.73
N PHE A 140 -1.26 3.81 15.81
CA PHE A 140 0.15 3.72 16.22
C PHE A 140 0.98 2.92 15.22
N ALA A 141 0.48 1.75 14.78
CA ALA A 141 1.20 0.90 13.83
C ALA A 141 1.47 1.61 12.49
N ILE A 142 0.47 2.27 11.91
CA ILE A 142 0.60 3.08 10.68
C ILE A 142 1.64 4.19 10.85
N SER A 143 1.62 4.89 12.00
CA SER A 143 2.53 6.02 12.25
C SER A 143 4.01 5.60 12.31
N GLN A 144 4.27 4.35 12.69
CA GLN A 144 5.61 3.79 12.80
C GLN A 144 6.13 3.19 11.49
N GLN A 145 5.24 2.70 10.62
CA GLN A 145 5.63 1.95 9.43
C GLN A 145 5.54 2.76 8.12
N LEU A 146 4.61 3.71 8.02
CA LEU A 146 4.32 4.39 6.75
C LEU A 146 5.02 5.75 6.65
N VAL A 147 5.67 6.00 5.51
CA VAL A 147 6.26 7.31 5.17
C VAL A 147 5.25 8.30 4.58
N ASN A 148 4.05 7.84 4.20
CA ASN A 148 3.04 8.73 3.64
C ASN A 148 2.29 9.44 4.78
N HIS A 149 2.75 10.64 5.13
CA HIS A 149 2.18 11.43 6.23
C HIS A 149 0.71 11.81 6.01
N VAL A 150 0.25 11.91 4.76
CA VAL A 150 -1.17 12.21 4.46
C VAL A 150 -2.05 11.03 4.85
N VAL A 151 -1.63 9.80 4.54
CA VAL A 151 -2.33 8.57 4.96
C VAL A 151 -2.36 8.47 6.48
N VAL A 152 -1.22 8.67 7.15
CA VAL A 152 -1.10 8.63 8.62
C VAL A 152 -2.02 9.67 9.27
N ALA A 153 -1.92 10.93 8.86
CA ALA A 153 -2.71 12.03 9.41
C ALA A 153 -4.21 11.83 9.17
N THR A 154 -4.59 11.35 7.98
CA THR A 154 -6.00 11.01 7.67
C THR A 154 -6.50 9.91 8.59
N TYR A 155 -5.75 8.81 8.71
CA TYR A 155 -6.15 7.70 9.57
C TYR A 155 -6.32 8.16 11.03
N VAL A 156 -5.28 8.75 11.63
CA VAL A 156 -5.29 9.23 13.02
C VAL A 156 -6.39 10.27 13.24
N GLY A 157 -6.57 11.19 12.30
CA GLY A 157 -7.60 12.22 12.36
C GLY A 157 -9.02 11.63 12.39
N PHE A 158 -9.31 10.60 11.58
CA PHE A 158 -10.61 9.93 11.61
C PHE A 158 -10.82 9.07 12.86
N VAL A 159 -9.77 8.47 13.43
CA VAL A 159 -9.85 7.78 14.74
C VAL A 159 -10.16 8.79 15.85
N ALA A 160 -9.48 9.93 15.86
CA ALA A 160 -9.76 10.99 16.83
C ALA A 160 -11.18 11.57 16.65
N LEU A 161 -11.62 11.78 15.41
CA LEU A 161 -12.98 12.23 15.10
C LEU A 161 -14.01 11.22 15.63
N HIS A 162 -13.78 9.92 15.42
CA HIS A 162 -14.63 8.86 15.97
C HIS A 162 -14.69 8.94 17.50
N ALA A 163 -13.53 9.09 18.15
CA ALA A 163 -13.40 9.17 19.60
C ALA A 163 -14.08 10.41 20.22
N MET A 164 -14.13 11.53 19.49
CA MET A 164 -14.69 12.79 20.00
C MET A 164 -16.15 12.98 19.60
N VAL A 165 -16.53 12.71 18.35
CA VAL A 165 -17.83 13.08 17.81
C VAL A 165 -18.91 12.05 18.11
N THR A 166 -18.61 10.76 17.95
CA THR A 166 -19.61 9.70 18.16
C THR A 166 -20.13 9.65 19.61
N PRO A 167 -19.31 9.81 20.67
CA PRO A 167 -19.81 9.83 22.04
C PRO A 167 -20.74 11.01 22.34
N LEU A 168 -20.54 12.18 21.72
CA LEU A 168 -21.37 13.37 21.99
C LEU A 168 -22.85 13.12 21.66
N PHE A 169 -23.15 12.26 20.69
CA PHE A 169 -24.52 11.92 20.36
C PHE A 169 -25.25 11.13 21.46
N PHE A 170 -24.56 10.51 22.42
CA PHE A 170 -25.21 9.88 23.57
C PHE A 170 -25.90 10.90 24.48
N ALA A 171 -25.52 12.18 24.43
CA ALA A 171 -26.19 13.27 25.15
C ALA A 171 -27.54 13.67 24.52
N THR A 172 -27.87 13.17 23.32
CA THR A 172 -29.15 13.47 22.68
C THR A 172 -30.31 12.78 23.40
N ARG A 173 -31.37 13.54 23.71
CA ARG A 173 -32.54 13.05 24.46
C ARG A 173 -33.44 12.11 23.63
N HIS A 174 -33.49 12.30 22.31
CA HIS A 174 -34.32 11.50 21.43
C HIS A 174 -33.63 10.18 21.06
N THR A 175 -34.14 9.06 21.58
CA THR A 175 -33.57 7.72 21.36
C THR A 175 -33.41 7.35 19.88
N ALA A 176 -34.37 7.70 19.03
CA ALA A 176 -34.29 7.41 17.60
C ALA A 176 -33.16 8.19 16.90
N THR A 177 -33.07 9.50 17.15
CA THR A 177 -32.01 10.36 16.61
C THR A 177 -30.64 9.95 17.15
N LYS A 178 -30.54 9.64 18.45
CA LYS A 178 -29.33 9.11 19.09
C LYS A 178 -28.79 7.90 18.34
N ILE A 179 -29.63 6.87 18.19
CA ILE A 179 -29.23 5.61 17.56
C ILE A 179 -28.78 5.85 16.12
N VAL A 180 -29.51 6.66 15.34
CA VAL A 180 -29.14 6.95 13.95
C VAL A 180 -27.80 7.69 13.87
N MET A 181 -27.60 8.74 14.68
CA MET A 181 -26.39 9.58 14.61
C MET A 181 -25.14 8.85 15.13
N VAL A 182 -25.26 8.09 16.21
CA VAL A 182 -24.15 7.27 16.73
C VAL A 182 -23.70 6.27 15.66
N ASN A 183 -24.63 5.52 15.07
CA ASN A 183 -24.28 4.52 14.06
C ASN A 183 -23.83 5.15 12.73
N TRP A 184 -24.37 6.30 12.35
CA TRP A 184 -23.95 7.02 11.15
C TRP A 184 -22.50 7.50 11.27
N THR A 185 -22.17 8.19 12.36
CA THR A 185 -20.82 8.75 12.56
C THR A 185 -19.76 7.66 12.75
N SER A 186 -20.05 6.62 13.56
CA SER A 186 -19.19 5.44 13.66
C SER A 186 -19.00 4.76 12.30
N SER A 187 -20.06 4.63 11.50
CA SER A 187 -19.97 3.99 10.18
C SER A 187 -19.16 4.79 9.16
N VAL A 188 -19.24 6.13 9.19
CA VAL A 188 -18.42 6.98 8.32
C VAL A 188 -16.94 6.87 8.70
N CYS A 189 -16.61 7.01 9.99
CA CYS A 189 -15.22 6.91 10.43
C CYS A 189 -14.64 5.52 10.18
N SER A 190 -15.39 4.46 10.53
CA SER A 190 -14.95 3.08 10.31
C SER A 190 -14.78 2.74 8.85
N PHE A 191 -15.57 3.31 7.94
CA PHE A 191 -15.38 3.09 6.50
C PHE A 191 -14.05 3.66 6.00
N VAL A 192 -13.73 4.86 6.47
CA VAL A 192 -12.48 5.52 6.08
C VAL A 192 -11.29 4.73 6.60
N THR A 193 -11.31 4.36 7.89
CA THR A 193 -10.21 3.63 8.54
C THR A 193 -10.15 2.15 8.17
N SER A 194 -11.22 1.52 7.67
CA SER A 194 -11.21 0.09 7.30
C SER A 194 -10.85 -0.16 5.85
N SER A 195 -11.22 0.77 4.95
CA SER A 195 -11.22 0.49 3.51
C SER A 195 -10.65 1.66 2.71
N VAL A 196 -11.18 2.87 2.87
CA VAL A 196 -10.85 3.99 1.96
C VAL A 196 -9.35 4.33 2.03
N VAL A 197 -8.80 4.48 3.23
CA VAL A 197 -7.38 4.83 3.40
C VAL A 197 -6.47 3.78 2.74
N HIS A 198 -6.79 2.49 2.89
CA HIS A 198 -6.00 1.39 2.30
C HIS A 198 -6.18 1.25 0.79
N ILE A 199 -7.35 1.60 0.24
CA ILE A 199 -7.56 1.62 -1.21
C ILE A 199 -6.67 2.68 -1.86
N PHE A 200 -6.67 3.91 -1.33
CA PHE A 200 -5.83 4.99 -1.85
C PHE A 200 -4.34 4.77 -1.55
N GLY A 201 -4.03 4.23 -0.37
CA GLY A 201 -2.66 4.04 0.10
C GLY A 201 -1.95 2.81 -0.46
N MET A 202 -2.67 1.79 -0.95
CA MET A 202 -2.07 0.54 -1.45
C MET A 202 -2.67 0.05 -2.76
N VAL A 203 -4.00 -0.05 -2.85
CA VAL A 203 -4.63 -0.72 -4.01
C VAL A 203 -4.41 0.07 -5.29
N ILE A 204 -4.56 1.39 -5.27
CA ILE A 204 -4.32 2.23 -6.45
C ILE A 204 -2.84 2.18 -6.90
N PRO A 205 -1.85 2.40 -6.02
CA PRO A 205 -0.44 2.20 -6.38
C PRO A 205 -0.13 0.80 -6.91
N LEU A 206 -0.70 -0.25 -6.31
CA LEU A 206 -0.51 -1.63 -6.76
C LEU A 206 -1.08 -1.85 -8.16
N VAL A 207 -2.27 -1.32 -8.46
CA VAL A 207 -2.85 -1.37 -9.81
C VAL A 207 -1.95 -0.64 -10.81
N ARG A 208 -1.42 0.53 -10.44
CA ARG A 208 -0.46 1.26 -11.28
C ARG A 208 0.79 0.41 -11.55
N TYR A 209 1.36 -0.22 -10.54
CA TYR A 209 2.52 -1.10 -10.70
C TYR A 209 2.24 -2.32 -11.60
N VAL A 210 1.11 -3.01 -11.38
CA VAL A 210 0.81 -4.26 -12.09
C VAL A 210 0.34 -4.01 -13.53
N TRP A 211 -0.42 -2.95 -13.78
CA TRP A 211 -1.11 -2.73 -15.06
C TRP A 211 -0.58 -1.58 -15.89
N LEU A 212 0.04 -0.57 -15.28
CA LEU A 212 0.50 0.63 -16.00
C LEU A 212 2.01 0.64 -16.17
N ASP A 213 2.76 0.43 -15.09
CA ASP A 213 4.20 0.60 -15.07
C ASP A 213 4.89 -0.37 -14.10
N PRO A 214 5.32 -1.55 -14.58
CA PRO A 214 6.05 -2.53 -13.77
C PRO A 214 7.50 -2.12 -13.48
N ASN A 215 8.00 -1.04 -14.09
CA ASN A 215 9.35 -0.53 -13.83
C ASN A 215 9.42 0.30 -12.54
N LEU A 216 8.29 0.71 -11.96
CA LEU A 216 8.22 1.37 -10.65
C LEU A 216 8.99 0.61 -9.54
N ALA A 217 9.15 -0.71 -9.64
CA ALA A 217 9.95 -1.50 -8.70
C ALA A 217 11.47 -1.21 -8.76
N ARG A 218 11.95 -0.40 -9.70
CA ARG A 218 13.35 0.06 -9.77
C ARG A 218 13.56 1.35 -8.98
N ASN A 219 12.49 2.12 -8.75
CA ASN A 219 12.51 3.35 -7.98
C ASN A 219 12.58 3.04 -6.45
N PRO A 220 13.66 3.42 -5.75
CA PRO A 220 13.82 3.10 -4.33
C PRO A 220 12.76 3.75 -3.42
N LEU A 221 12.32 4.98 -3.75
CA LEU A 221 11.29 5.67 -2.97
C LEU A 221 9.92 4.99 -3.13
N PHE A 222 9.60 4.50 -4.33
CA PHE A 222 8.39 3.71 -4.57
C PHE A 222 8.44 2.40 -3.77
N LEU A 223 9.57 1.68 -3.82
CA LEU A 223 9.75 0.46 -3.03
C LEU A 223 9.55 0.71 -1.53
N VAL A 224 10.17 1.75 -0.97
CA VAL A 224 10.03 2.10 0.46
C VAL A 224 8.57 2.36 0.82
N ARG A 225 7.85 3.13 0.00
CA ARG A 225 6.43 3.44 0.24
C ARG A 225 5.56 2.20 0.19
N GLU A 226 5.62 1.47 -0.92
CA GLU A 226 4.65 0.41 -1.21
C GLU A 226 4.98 -0.89 -0.51
N VAL A 227 6.26 -1.26 -0.35
CA VAL A 227 6.63 -2.48 0.39
C VAL A 227 6.33 -2.31 1.87
N LYS A 228 6.57 -1.12 2.46
CA LYS A 228 6.18 -0.85 3.86
C LYS A 228 4.67 -0.87 4.03
N TYR A 229 3.92 -0.28 3.11
CA TYR A 229 2.46 -0.34 3.15
C TYR A 229 1.94 -1.78 3.04
N ALA A 230 2.47 -2.55 2.08
CA ALA A 230 2.10 -3.95 1.90
C ALA A 230 2.40 -4.78 3.16
N ARG A 231 3.60 -4.64 3.75
CA ARG A 231 3.96 -5.31 5.01
C ARG A 231 3.06 -4.91 6.17
N TYR A 232 2.70 -3.63 6.28
CA TYR A 232 1.77 -3.15 7.29
C TYR A 232 0.37 -3.76 7.12
N ASN A 233 -0.14 -3.88 5.88
CA ASN A 233 -1.48 -4.44 5.65
C ASN A 233 -1.55 -5.95 5.96
N LEU A 234 -0.44 -6.67 5.85
CA LEU A 234 -0.34 -8.08 6.23
C LEU A 234 -0.44 -8.24 7.75
N VAL A 235 -0.94 -9.40 8.19
CA VAL A 235 -1.08 -9.71 9.62
C VAL A 235 0.25 -10.20 10.16
N THR A 236 0.83 -9.45 11.10
CA THR A 236 2.17 -9.73 11.65
C THR A 236 2.14 -10.24 13.09
N SER A 237 1.02 -10.06 13.81
CA SER A 237 0.83 -10.55 15.18
C SER A 237 -0.63 -10.92 15.45
N VAL A 238 -0.89 -11.63 16.54
CA VAL A 238 -2.28 -11.96 16.95
C VAL A 238 -3.04 -10.69 17.33
N GLY A 239 -2.39 -9.70 17.95
CA GLY A 239 -3.01 -8.42 18.28
C GLY A 239 -3.42 -7.65 17.02
N ASP A 240 -2.53 -7.63 16.03
CA ASP A 240 -2.77 -7.05 14.70
C ASP A 240 -3.93 -7.74 13.97
N TRP A 241 -3.98 -9.08 14.03
CA TRP A 241 -5.10 -9.85 13.50
C TRP A 241 -6.44 -9.45 14.15
N VAL A 242 -6.48 -9.39 15.49
CA VAL A 242 -7.68 -9.00 16.25
C VAL A 242 -8.09 -7.56 15.91
N ALA A 243 -7.13 -6.64 15.80
CA ALA A 243 -7.38 -5.25 15.48
C ALA A 243 -8.01 -5.11 14.08
N LYS A 244 -7.37 -5.67 13.05
CA LYS A 244 -7.85 -5.63 11.66
C LYS A 244 -9.22 -6.31 11.49
N CYS A 245 -9.39 -7.52 12.02
CA CYS A 245 -10.69 -8.20 11.98
C CYS A 245 -11.76 -7.44 12.78
N GLY A 246 -11.40 -6.89 13.94
CA GLY A 246 -12.28 -6.10 14.79
C GLY A 246 -12.79 -4.83 14.09
N ILE A 247 -11.92 -4.13 13.34
CA ILE A 247 -12.30 -2.96 12.54
C ILE A 247 -13.27 -3.33 11.41
N GLN A 248 -13.02 -4.43 10.69
CA GLN A 248 -13.90 -4.88 9.60
C GLN A 248 -15.27 -5.34 10.12
N LEU A 249 -15.29 -6.13 11.20
CA LEU A 249 -16.53 -6.51 11.88
C LEU A 249 -17.26 -5.27 12.43
N GLY A 250 -16.47 -4.34 12.97
CA GLY A 250 -16.80 -2.95 13.33
C GLY A 250 -17.68 -2.23 12.29
N SER A 251 -17.16 -2.26 11.07
CA SER A 251 -17.75 -1.64 9.89
C SER A 251 -19.08 -2.30 9.49
N ILE A 252 -19.20 -3.63 9.63
CA ILE A 252 -20.42 -4.40 9.27
C ILE A 252 -21.53 -4.19 10.29
N VAL A 253 -21.22 -4.31 11.58
CA VAL A 253 -22.23 -4.23 12.64
C VAL A 253 -22.79 -2.81 12.75
N SER A 254 -21.96 -1.77 12.57
CA SER A 254 -22.44 -0.37 12.51
C SER A 254 -23.43 -0.14 11.35
N LEU A 255 -23.15 -0.68 10.17
CA LEU A 255 -24.04 -0.62 9.00
C LEU A 255 -25.38 -1.34 9.22
N TRP A 256 -25.31 -2.57 9.73
CA TRP A 256 -26.51 -3.36 10.02
C TRP A 256 -27.42 -2.63 11.02
N ARG A 257 -26.84 -2.08 12.10
CA ARG A 257 -27.56 -1.29 13.11
C ARG A 257 -28.19 -0.02 12.53
N LEU A 258 -27.43 0.72 11.71
CA LEU A 258 -27.92 1.92 11.04
C LEU A 258 -29.16 1.61 10.17
N MET A 259 -29.07 0.60 9.30
CA MET A 259 -30.19 0.24 8.42
C MET A 259 -31.40 -0.28 9.20
N HIS A 260 -31.15 -1.05 10.26
CA HIS A 260 -32.20 -1.55 11.13
C HIS A 260 -32.93 -0.40 11.86
N SER A 261 -32.19 0.57 12.41
CA SER A 261 -32.75 1.73 13.10
C SER A 261 -33.65 2.58 12.18
N LEU A 262 -33.24 2.78 10.92
CA LEU A 262 -34.03 3.49 9.92
C LEU A 262 -35.32 2.75 9.53
N ARG A 263 -35.27 1.41 9.43
CA ARG A 263 -36.44 0.58 9.15
C ARG A 263 -37.48 0.65 10.27
N ILE A 264 -37.05 0.69 11.53
CA ILE A 264 -37.97 0.86 12.66
C ILE A 264 -38.57 2.26 12.64
N ALA A 265 -37.75 3.31 12.52
CA ALA A 265 -38.21 4.70 12.51
C ALA A 265 -39.26 4.97 11.42
N THR A 266 -39.10 4.33 10.26
CA THR A 266 -40.05 4.47 9.15
C THR A 266 -41.33 3.66 9.33
N LYS A 267 -41.29 2.51 10.02
CA LYS A 267 -42.48 1.76 10.42
C LYS A 267 -43.30 2.50 11.47
N THR A 268 -42.66 3.14 12.45
CA THR A 268 -43.34 3.92 13.49
C THR A 268 -43.97 5.19 12.93
N GLN A 269 -43.29 5.89 12.01
CA GLN A 269 -43.83 7.07 11.34
C GLN A 269 -45.06 6.73 10.46
N ARG A 270 -45.04 5.60 9.74
CA ARG A 270 -46.19 5.14 8.93
C ARG A 270 -47.41 4.72 9.77
N ARG A 271 -47.22 4.39 11.05
CA ARG A 271 -48.32 3.99 11.96
C ARG A 271 -49.00 5.18 12.66
N GLY A 272 -48.67 6.42 12.29
CA GLY A 272 -49.38 7.62 12.77
C GLY A 272 -49.15 7.95 14.26
N SER A 273 -48.22 7.27 14.94
CA SER A 273 -47.90 7.61 16.33
C SER A 273 -47.02 8.87 16.36
N PRO A 274 -47.40 9.91 17.12
CA PRO A 274 -46.60 11.12 17.22
C PRO A 274 -45.24 10.77 17.83
N LEU A 275 -44.17 10.98 17.06
CA LEU A 275 -42.82 11.03 17.60
C LEU A 275 -42.78 12.25 18.53
N THR A 276 -42.61 11.96 19.81
CA THR A 276 -42.75 12.85 20.96
C THR A 276 -42.09 14.22 20.79
N LYS A 277 -42.74 15.23 21.41
CA LYS A 277 -42.37 16.67 21.44
C LYS A 277 -40.86 16.92 21.58
N GLN A 278 -40.41 17.97 20.88
CA GLN A 278 -39.06 18.56 20.90
C GLN A 278 -38.59 18.91 22.33
N PRO A 279 -37.28 19.12 22.53
CA PRO A 279 -36.91 20.50 22.79
C PRO A 279 -35.61 20.96 22.11
N SER A 280 -35.52 22.28 22.09
CA SER A 280 -34.37 23.14 21.86
C SER A 280 -33.00 22.52 22.14
N MET A 281 -32.11 22.77 21.20
CA MET A 281 -30.67 22.63 21.38
C MET A 281 -30.20 23.82 22.23
N GLN A 282 -29.84 23.61 23.51
CA GLN A 282 -28.82 24.36 24.26
C GLN A 282 -28.69 23.96 25.76
N THR A 283 -27.44 24.04 26.25
CA THR A 283 -26.88 24.19 27.62
C THR A 283 -26.03 23.04 28.21
N PRO A 284 -24.88 23.37 28.84
CA PRO A 284 -23.94 22.41 29.44
C PRO A 284 -24.49 21.61 30.64
N GLN A 285 -25.68 21.96 31.14
CA GLN A 285 -26.36 21.26 32.24
C GLN A 285 -26.98 19.91 31.82
N ALA A 286 -27.09 19.61 30.52
CA ALA A 286 -27.64 18.35 30.02
C ALA A 286 -26.75 17.12 30.32
N LEU A 287 -25.42 17.31 30.39
CA LEU A 287 -24.46 16.24 30.68
C LEU A 287 -24.66 15.65 32.08
N LEU A 288 -24.97 16.49 33.08
CA LEU A 288 -25.12 16.09 34.48
C LEU A 288 -26.31 15.13 34.73
N ARG A 289 -27.28 15.08 33.83
CA ARG A 289 -28.47 14.20 33.91
C ARG A 289 -28.24 12.81 33.31
N LEU A 290 -27.08 12.54 32.71
CA LEU A 290 -26.75 11.22 32.18
C LEU A 290 -26.23 10.26 33.26
N ASN A 291 -26.47 8.96 33.04
CA ASN A 291 -25.89 7.89 33.85
C ASN A 291 -24.36 8.07 33.97
N ARG A 292 -23.82 7.81 35.17
CA ARG A 292 -22.40 8.02 35.47
C ARG A 292 -21.48 7.34 34.46
N TYR A 293 -21.78 6.09 34.07
CA TYR A 293 -20.96 5.35 33.10
C TYR A 293 -20.98 5.97 31.70
N VAL A 294 -22.11 6.53 31.23
CA VAL A 294 -22.19 7.20 29.93
C VAL A 294 -21.37 8.49 29.95
N ARG A 295 -21.44 9.27 31.05
CA ARG A 295 -20.61 10.46 31.22
C ARG A 295 -19.11 10.12 31.20
N LEU A 296 -18.70 9.11 31.96
CA LEU A 296 -17.30 8.66 32.00
C LEU A 296 -16.81 8.23 30.62
N TYR A 297 -17.64 7.49 29.87
CA TYR A 297 -17.32 7.12 28.49
C TYR A 297 -17.15 8.35 27.57
N ILE A 298 -18.09 9.30 27.59
CA ILE A 298 -18.00 10.50 26.74
C ILE A 298 -16.72 11.28 27.04
N VAL A 299 -16.43 11.52 28.32
CA VAL A 299 -15.24 12.27 28.74
C VAL A 299 -13.97 11.49 28.38
N GLY A 300 -13.88 10.21 28.74
CA GLY A 300 -12.69 9.39 28.46
C GLY A 300 -12.40 9.26 26.97
N SER A 301 -13.42 8.97 26.16
CA SER A 301 -13.27 8.85 24.71
C SER A 301 -12.88 10.19 24.07
N SER A 302 -13.48 11.30 24.50
CA SER A 302 -13.14 12.63 23.96
C SER A 302 -11.72 13.05 24.35
N LEU A 303 -11.29 12.75 25.59
CA LEU A 303 -9.92 12.97 26.04
C LEU A 303 -8.94 12.14 25.21
N TRP A 304 -9.25 10.88 24.93
CA TRP A 304 -8.41 10.05 24.07
C TRP A 304 -8.28 10.59 22.64
N GLY A 305 -9.39 11.03 22.03
CA GLY A 305 -9.34 11.68 20.72
C GLY A 305 -8.51 12.97 20.73
N ALA A 306 -8.61 13.77 21.79
CA ALA A 306 -7.76 14.95 21.97
C ALA A 306 -6.27 14.56 22.12
N VAL A 307 -5.95 13.49 22.86
CA VAL A 307 -4.58 12.96 22.97
C VAL A 307 -4.04 12.57 21.60
N LEU A 308 -4.82 11.90 20.76
CA LEU A 308 -4.39 11.53 19.40
C LEU A 308 -4.13 12.75 18.52
N LEU A 309 -5.01 13.76 18.54
CA LEU A 309 -4.80 15.00 17.77
C LEU A 309 -3.61 15.81 18.28
N VAL A 310 -3.44 15.91 19.60
CA VAL A 310 -2.28 16.57 20.21
C VAL A 310 -0.99 15.82 19.87
N SER A 311 -1.00 14.48 19.92
CA SER A 311 0.16 13.66 19.54
C SER A 311 0.53 13.88 18.07
N LEU A 312 -0.47 13.86 17.18
CA LEU A 312 -0.28 14.13 15.75
C LEU A 312 0.24 15.55 15.49
N ALA A 313 -0.30 16.56 16.18
CA ALA A 313 0.17 17.94 16.05
C ALA A 313 1.60 18.08 16.61
N HIS A 314 1.87 17.47 17.77
CA HIS A 314 3.16 17.53 18.43
C HIS A 314 4.27 16.95 17.55
N THR A 315 4.04 15.79 16.91
CA THR A 315 5.03 15.16 16.03
C THR A 315 5.17 15.83 14.66
N ASN A 316 4.23 16.69 14.26
CA ASN A 316 4.38 17.51 13.06
C ASN A 316 5.11 18.83 13.35
N TRP A 317 4.93 19.42 14.53
CA TRP A 317 5.51 20.74 14.86
C TRP A 317 6.84 20.68 15.62
N TYR A 318 7.00 19.72 16.53
CA TYR A 318 8.17 19.64 17.44
C TYR A 318 9.14 18.51 17.08
N ARG A 319 9.00 17.92 15.89
CA ARG A 319 9.92 16.87 15.44
C ARG A 319 11.32 17.44 15.26
N GLN A 320 12.32 16.64 15.62
CA GLN A 320 13.68 16.90 15.19
C GLN A 320 13.76 16.78 13.65
N PRO A 321 14.38 17.76 12.97
CA PRO A 321 14.54 17.67 11.53
C PRO A 321 15.45 16.50 11.19
N CYS A 322 15.06 15.72 10.20
CA CYS A 322 15.94 14.69 9.65
C CYS A 322 17.05 15.36 8.83
N PRO A 323 18.24 14.74 8.74
CA PRO A 323 19.28 15.17 7.81
C PRO A 323 18.76 15.27 6.38
N THR A 324 19.35 16.15 5.56
CA THR A 324 18.96 16.33 4.14
C THR A 324 19.18 15.07 3.29
N THR A 325 20.03 14.15 3.75
CA THR A 325 20.21 12.83 3.14
C THR A 325 18.98 11.94 3.33
N CYS A 326 18.11 12.20 4.31
CA CYS A 326 16.89 11.45 4.53
C CYS A 326 15.75 11.97 3.64
N GLN A 327 15.41 11.19 2.60
CA GLN A 327 14.38 11.55 1.61
C GLN A 327 12.98 11.07 2.01
N ALA A 328 12.88 10.04 2.85
CA ALA A 328 11.59 9.59 3.41
C ALA A 328 11.76 9.08 4.84
N PHE A 329 10.84 9.46 5.71
CA PHE A 329 10.86 9.15 7.14
C PHE A 329 9.45 8.85 7.64
N THR A 330 9.33 8.24 8.82
CA THR A 330 8.05 8.06 9.51
C THR A 330 7.85 9.10 10.60
N THR A 331 6.62 9.24 11.07
CA THR A 331 6.25 10.19 12.14
C THR A 331 5.49 9.44 13.22
N PRO A 332 6.16 8.62 14.05
CA PRO A 332 5.50 7.89 15.12
C PRO A 332 4.82 8.87 16.10
N LEU A 333 3.64 8.53 16.60
CA LEU A 333 2.82 9.46 17.40
C LEU A 333 3.49 9.95 18.70
N TRP A 334 4.39 9.16 19.28
CA TRP A 334 5.07 9.46 20.56
C TRP A 334 6.60 9.44 20.46
N ASP A 335 7.14 9.58 19.25
CA ASP A 335 8.56 9.74 19.02
C ASP A 335 8.79 11.01 18.18
N THR A 336 9.69 11.87 18.64
CA THR A 336 10.04 13.12 17.96
C THR A 336 11.42 13.06 17.30
N THR A 337 12.14 11.95 17.46
CA THR A 337 13.42 11.71 16.79
C THR A 337 13.25 11.48 15.29
N CYS A 338 14.31 11.64 14.53
CA CYS A 338 14.29 11.30 13.11
C CYS A 338 14.26 9.76 12.95
N GLN A 339 13.20 9.25 12.33
CA GLN A 339 13.05 7.84 11.95
C GLN A 339 13.08 7.72 10.43
N CYS A 340 14.28 7.76 9.86
CA CYS A 340 14.49 7.70 8.43
C CYS A 340 14.23 6.28 7.89
N LEU A 341 13.53 6.17 6.76
CA LEU A 341 13.34 4.92 6.03
C LEU A 341 14.05 4.89 4.68
N TYR A 342 14.30 6.04 4.06
CA TYR A 342 15.06 6.13 2.81
C TYR A 342 16.12 7.23 2.90
N ALA A 343 17.38 6.83 2.85
CA ALA A 343 18.51 7.74 2.77
C ALA A 343 19.08 7.74 1.35
N HIS A 344 19.15 8.92 0.74
CA HIS A 344 19.87 9.16 -0.51
C HIS A 344 21.04 10.10 -0.23
N VAL A 345 22.25 9.54 -0.20
CA VAL A 345 23.49 10.28 -0.01
C VAL A 345 24.04 10.65 -1.38
N ASN A 346 23.56 11.78 -1.92
CA ASN A 346 24.10 12.37 -3.14
C ASN A 346 25.20 13.39 -2.78
N CYS A 347 26.47 12.98 -2.81
CA CYS A 347 27.56 13.83 -2.29
C CYS A 347 27.79 15.09 -3.12
N ALA A 348 27.57 15.04 -4.44
CA ALA A 348 27.73 16.20 -5.31
C ALA A 348 26.66 17.28 -5.07
N THR A 349 25.40 16.90 -4.84
CA THR A 349 24.32 17.87 -4.63
C THR A 349 24.18 18.29 -3.17
N LEU A 350 24.53 17.42 -2.22
CA LEU A 350 24.41 17.67 -0.78
C LEU A 350 25.72 18.13 -0.12
N ASN A 351 26.82 18.20 -0.87
CA ASN A 351 28.16 18.55 -0.37
C ASN A 351 28.60 17.68 0.83
N VAL A 352 28.38 16.36 0.71
CA VAL A 352 28.74 15.36 1.73
C VAL A 352 30.09 14.75 1.39
N ASN A 353 31.03 14.80 2.34
CA ASN A 353 32.39 14.29 2.12
C ASN A 353 32.66 12.94 2.81
N ASP A 354 31.80 12.53 3.76
CA ASP A 354 31.94 11.29 4.52
C ASP A 354 30.61 10.55 4.49
N VAL A 355 30.54 9.51 3.65
CA VAL A 355 29.36 8.67 3.45
C VAL A 355 29.03 7.87 4.70
N ASP A 356 30.03 7.37 5.42
CA ASP A 356 29.80 6.56 6.61
C ASP A 356 29.20 7.39 7.74
N LYS A 357 29.70 8.61 7.94
CA LYS A 357 29.14 9.55 8.92
C LYS A 357 27.74 10.02 8.52
N ALA A 358 27.49 10.20 7.22
CA ALA A 358 26.16 10.54 6.72
C ALA A 358 25.13 9.40 6.91
N LEU A 359 25.60 8.17 7.08
CA LEU A 359 24.81 6.96 7.33
C LEU A 359 24.91 6.48 8.78
N ASP A 360 25.05 7.39 9.75
CA ASP A 360 25.06 7.05 11.17
C ASP A 360 23.64 6.80 11.71
N ALA A 361 23.42 5.65 12.37
CA ALA A 361 22.12 5.29 12.93
C ALA A 361 21.65 6.21 14.06
N SER A 362 22.56 6.93 14.73
CA SER A 362 22.19 7.96 15.71
C SER A 362 21.52 9.18 15.09
N LEU A 363 21.81 9.46 13.81
CA LEU A 363 21.23 10.57 13.05
C LEU A 363 19.97 10.16 12.29
N LEU A 364 19.97 8.95 11.72
CA LEU A 364 18.90 8.47 10.84
C LEU A 364 17.88 7.58 11.55
N GLY A 365 18.19 7.08 12.74
CA GLY A 365 17.44 6.02 13.41
C GLY A 365 17.83 4.63 12.90
N PRO A 366 17.56 3.56 13.67
CA PRO A 366 18.04 2.20 13.37
C PRO A 366 17.21 1.47 12.29
N ASN A 367 16.06 2.02 11.91
CA ASN A 367 15.06 1.35 11.08
C ASN A 367 15.18 1.63 9.58
N LEU A 368 16.33 2.16 9.15
CA LEU A 368 16.58 2.51 7.75
C LEU A 368 16.32 1.32 6.83
N PHE A 369 15.54 1.56 5.77
CA PHE A 369 15.01 0.52 4.90
C PHE A 369 15.63 0.54 3.50
N ALA A 370 16.03 1.71 3.02
CA ALA A 370 16.72 1.86 1.74
C ALA A 370 17.87 2.86 1.85
N ILE A 371 18.99 2.50 1.23
CA ILE A 371 20.16 3.36 1.06
C ILE A 371 20.44 3.47 -0.44
N LEU A 372 20.55 4.70 -0.93
CA LEU A 372 21.13 5.01 -2.23
C LEU A 372 22.32 5.95 -2.02
N ILE A 373 23.50 5.56 -2.44
CA ILE A 373 24.70 6.40 -2.44
C ILE A 373 25.00 6.78 -3.88
N SER A 374 25.20 8.08 -4.14
CA SER A 374 25.51 8.53 -5.48
C SER A 374 26.45 9.71 -5.56
N ARG A 375 27.25 9.76 -6.62
CA ARG A 375 28.17 10.89 -6.91
C ARG A 375 29.09 11.22 -5.74
N CYS A 376 29.55 10.20 -5.04
CA CYS A 376 30.45 10.28 -3.90
C CYS A 376 31.86 9.85 -4.29
N ASP A 377 32.86 10.51 -3.69
CA ASP A 377 34.24 10.05 -3.64
C ASP A 377 34.32 8.89 -2.64
N LEU A 378 34.20 7.65 -3.15
CA LEU A 378 34.06 6.42 -2.39
C LEU A 378 34.98 5.32 -2.98
N PRO A 379 36.31 5.51 -2.96
CA PRO A 379 37.26 4.66 -3.69
C PRO A 379 37.25 3.20 -3.23
N SER A 380 36.94 2.96 -1.95
CA SER A 380 36.95 1.65 -1.30
C SER A 380 35.58 1.22 -0.77
N GLY A 381 34.49 1.67 -1.38
CA GLY A 381 33.13 1.29 -0.98
C GLY A 381 32.76 1.76 0.43
N VAL A 382 31.69 1.17 0.98
CA VAL A 382 31.16 1.50 2.32
C VAL A 382 31.71 0.53 3.35
N ARG A 383 31.98 1.01 4.58
CA ARG A 383 32.44 0.13 5.66
C ARG A 383 31.36 -0.86 6.06
N ASN A 384 31.79 -2.10 6.35
CA ASN A 384 30.89 -3.17 6.81
C ASN A 384 30.09 -2.74 8.05
N ALA A 385 30.76 -2.13 9.03
CA ALA A 385 30.13 -1.63 10.25
C ALA A 385 29.05 -0.56 10.00
N THR A 386 29.15 0.21 8.92
CA THR A 386 28.13 1.21 8.54
C THR A 386 26.84 0.53 8.10
N LEU A 387 26.93 -0.48 7.25
CA LEU A 387 25.75 -1.18 6.73
C LEU A 387 25.05 -2.02 7.80
N HIS A 388 25.81 -2.70 8.66
CA HIS A 388 25.25 -3.61 9.68
C HIS A 388 24.61 -2.89 10.89
N GLN A 389 24.68 -1.56 10.96
CA GLN A 389 23.83 -0.77 11.86
C GLN A 389 22.34 -0.87 11.51
N PHE A 390 22.02 -1.25 10.26
CA PHE A 390 20.66 -1.28 9.73
C PHE A 390 20.25 -2.73 9.38
N PRO A 391 19.85 -3.56 10.35
CA PRO A 391 19.51 -4.96 10.11
C PRO A 391 18.26 -5.14 9.24
N ALA A 392 17.41 -4.12 9.14
CA ALA A 392 16.19 -4.11 8.34
C ALA A 392 16.39 -3.54 6.91
N LEU A 393 17.63 -3.29 6.50
CA LEU A 393 17.95 -2.74 5.18
C LEU A 393 17.45 -3.67 4.07
N TYR A 394 16.60 -3.16 3.19
CA TYR A 394 15.96 -3.91 2.12
C TYR A 394 16.53 -3.57 0.74
N TYR A 395 16.88 -2.30 0.51
CA TYR A 395 17.49 -1.81 -0.73
C TYR A 395 18.86 -1.19 -0.45
N PHE A 396 19.88 -1.61 -1.20
CA PHE A 396 21.22 -1.02 -1.15
C PHE A 396 21.73 -0.69 -2.56
N GLY A 397 21.88 0.61 -2.84
CA GLY A 397 22.35 1.11 -4.13
C GLY A 397 23.62 1.95 -4.00
N VAL A 398 24.58 1.75 -4.91
CA VAL A 398 25.76 2.59 -5.11
C VAL A 398 25.86 2.91 -6.60
N LYS A 399 25.73 4.18 -6.96
CA LYS A 399 25.66 4.64 -8.36
C LYS A 399 26.60 5.82 -8.61
N PHE A 400 27.28 5.85 -9.75
CA PHE A 400 28.08 7.02 -10.19
C PHE A 400 29.17 7.42 -9.18
N THR A 401 29.89 6.45 -8.62
CA THR A 401 31.01 6.69 -7.70
C THR A 401 32.33 6.36 -8.38
N ASN A 402 33.44 6.84 -7.82
CA ASN A 402 34.78 6.48 -8.27
C ASN A 402 35.31 5.20 -7.58
N THR A 403 34.42 4.30 -7.15
CA THR A 403 34.80 3.07 -6.46
C THR A 403 35.63 2.17 -7.35
N THR A 404 36.87 1.88 -6.94
CA THR A 404 37.80 1.02 -7.68
C THR A 404 38.03 -0.32 -7.00
N THR A 405 37.80 -0.39 -5.70
CA THR A 405 37.96 -1.60 -4.90
C THR A 405 36.82 -1.72 -3.90
N TRP A 406 36.51 -2.94 -3.48
CA TRP A 406 35.62 -3.20 -2.37
C TRP A 406 36.34 -4.08 -1.35
N PRO A 407 36.33 -3.76 -0.04
CA PRO A 407 37.12 -4.47 0.96
C PRO A 407 36.76 -5.95 1.02
N ASP A 408 37.78 -6.80 1.19
CA ASP A 408 37.56 -8.21 1.50
C ASP A 408 36.79 -8.36 2.82
N GLN A 409 35.97 -9.41 2.94
CA GLN A 409 35.10 -9.68 4.09
C GLN A 409 33.89 -8.73 4.27
N ALA A 410 33.65 -7.81 3.33
CA ALA A 410 32.40 -7.05 3.34
C ALA A 410 31.19 -7.97 3.10
N SER A 411 30.11 -7.76 3.83
CA SER A 411 28.88 -8.56 3.69
C SER A 411 27.64 -7.68 3.71
N LEU A 412 26.60 -8.13 3.02
CA LEU A 412 25.30 -7.47 3.05
C LEU A 412 24.56 -7.76 4.36
N PRO A 413 23.79 -6.80 4.90
CA PRO A 413 22.85 -7.07 5.98
C PRO A 413 21.84 -8.17 5.63
N PRO A 414 21.33 -8.93 6.62
CA PRO A 414 20.58 -10.16 6.39
C PRO A 414 19.19 -9.97 5.73
N ALA A 415 18.65 -8.75 5.73
CA ALA A 415 17.33 -8.44 5.15
C ALA A 415 17.40 -7.85 3.73
N VAL A 416 18.61 -7.67 3.16
CA VAL A 416 18.77 -7.05 1.85
C VAL A 416 18.11 -7.92 0.79
N ASN A 417 17.26 -7.29 -0.02
CA ASN A 417 16.49 -7.93 -1.09
C ASN A 417 16.87 -7.41 -2.47
N PHE A 418 17.28 -6.13 -2.53
CA PHE A 418 17.65 -5.45 -3.75
C PHE A 418 19.04 -4.83 -3.61
N VAL A 419 19.92 -5.10 -4.57
CA VAL A 419 21.19 -4.40 -4.72
C VAL A 419 21.35 -3.79 -6.12
N ALA A 420 21.92 -2.59 -6.17
CA ALA A 420 22.29 -1.92 -7.41
C ALA A 420 23.69 -1.33 -7.34
N PHE A 421 24.58 -1.81 -8.20
CA PHE A 421 25.94 -1.32 -8.36
C PHE A 421 26.07 -0.81 -9.80
N ARG A 422 26.15 0.52 -9.99
CA ARG A 422 26.12 1.13 -11.33
C ARG A 422 27.18 2.20 -11.52
N TYR A 423 27.75 2.28 -12.72
CA TYR A 423 28.67 3.36 -13.12
C TYR A 423 29.82 3.54 -12.12
N MET A 424 30.66 2.51 -11.99
CA MET A 424 31.85 2.53 -11.14
C MET A 424 33.04 1.96 -11.91
N PRO A 425 34.26 2.49 -11.72
CA PRO A 425 35.47 2.02 -12.41
C PRO A 425 36.05 0.72 -11.82
N LEU A 426 35.19 -0.18 -11.34
CA LEU A 426 35.58 -1.50 -10.84
C LEU A 426 36.05 -2.37 -12.00
N ARG A 427 37.15 -3.09 -11.79
CA ARG A 427 37.73 -4.04 -12.77
C ARG A 427 37.35 -5.49 -12.50
N THR A 428 36.89 -5.76 -11.28
CA THR A 428 36.40 -7.06 -10.81
C THR A 428 35.05 -6.87 -10.14
N LEU A 429 34.27 -7.95 -10.00
CA LEU A 429 33.04 -7.90 -9.23
C LEU A 429 33.32 -7.48 -7.78
N PRO A 430 32.49 -6.61 -7.16
CA PRO A 430 32.62 -6.26 -5.76
C PRO A 430 32.63 -7.50 -4.86
N SER A 431 33.61 -7.61 -3.96
CA SER A 431 33.74 -8.72 -3.00
C SER A 431 32.48 -8.97 -2.17
N ILE A 432 31.75 -7.90 -1.82
CA ILE A 432 30.46 -7.96 -1.10
C ILE A 432 29.36 -8.73 -1.85
N LEU A 433 29.54 -8.97 -3.15
CA LEU A 433 28.62 -9.72 -3.99
C LEU A 433 29.08 -11.17 -4.27
N LEU A 434 30.24 -11.59 -3.77
CA LEU A 434 30.82 -12.89 -4.13
C LEU A 434 30.38 -14.02 -3.19
N GLU A 435 30.31 -13.77 -1.89
CA GLU A 435 30.07 -14.79 -0.87
C GLU A 435 29.07 -14.33 0.19
N ASN A 436 28.50 -15.27 0.95
CA ASN A 436 27.63 -15.01 2.11
C ASN A 436 26.44 -14.07 1.81
N LEU A 437 25.79 -14.26 0.66
CA LEU A 437 24.64 -13.46 0.28
C LEU A 437 23.40 -13.81 1.12
N PRO A 438 22.58 -12.81 1.52
CA PRO A 438 21.32 -13.06 2.18
C PRO A 438 20.39 -13.90 1.32
N ALA A 439 19.72 -14.91 1.90
CA ALA A 439 18.70 -15.70 1.20
C ALA A 439 17.52 -14.86 0.70
N THR A 440 17.34 -13.65 1.25
CA THR A 440 16.34 -12.68 0.81
C THR A 440 16.73 -11.91 -0.44
N LEU A 441 17.98 -11.99 -0.90
CA LEU A 441 18.47 -11.24 -2.05
C LEU A 441 17.91 -11.81 -3.36
N THR A 442 16.85 -11.17 -3.86
CA THR A 442 16.13 -11.62 -5.06
C THR A 442 16.43 -10.78 -6.29
N SER A 443 16.89 -9.54 -6.13
CA SER A 443 17.14 -8.63 -7.24
C SER A 443 18.54 -8.05 -7.18
N MET A 444 19.31 -8.27 -8.25
CA MET A 444 20.68 -7.80 -8.37
C MET A 444 20.87 -7.07 -9.69
N THR A 445 21.38 -5.85 -9.61
CA THR A 445 21.78 -5.04 -10.76
C THR A 445 23.24 -4.67 -10.65
N VAL A 446 24.03 -5.11 -11.62
CA VAL A 446 25.43 -4.72 -11.81
C VAL A 446 25.53 -4.18 -13.23
N SER A 447 25.82 -2.89 -13.38
CA SER A 447 25.88 -2.29 -14.71
C SER A 447 26.90 -1.19 -14.87
N ASN A 448 27.38 -1.00 -16.10
CA ASN A 448 28.37 0.01 -16.46
C ASN A 448 29.61 -0.09 -15.55
N LEU A 449 30.11 -1.33 -15.39
CA LEU A 449 31.36 -1.62 -14.70
C LEU A 449 32.37 -2.11 -15.76
N PRO A 450 33.53 -1.47 -15.94
CA PRO A 450 34.53 -1.88 -16.93
C PRO A 450 35.33 -3.08 -16.43
N LEU A 451 34.64 -4.21 -16.21
CA LEU A 451 35.24 -5.46 -15.77
C LEU A 451 36.22 -5.94 -16.84
N ARG A 452 37.49 -6.12 -16.47
CA ARG A 452 38.56 -6.47 -17.42
C ARG A 452 38.84 -7.95 -17.46
N ASP A 453 38.64 -8.60 -16.32
CA ASP A 453 38.86 -10.03 -16.20
C ASP A 453 37.57 -10.74 -16.59
N ALA A 454 37.67 -11.74 -17.46
CA ALA A 454 36.57 -12.65 -17.70
C ALA A 454 36.15 -13.22 -16.35
N PHE A 455 34.93 -12.92 -15.92
CA PHE A 455 34.41 -13.38 -14.65
C PHE A 455 33.29 -14.38 -14.90
N GLU A 456 33.32 -15.46 -14.12
CA GLU A 456 32.19 -16.35 -14.02
C GLU A 456 31.23 -15.83 -12.97
N LEU A 457 29.94 -16.12 -13.13
CA LEU A 457 28.97 -15.79 -12.11
C LEU A 457 29.28 -16.57 -10.82
N PRO A 458 29.23 -15.95 -9.63
CA PRO A 458 29.40 -16.68 -8.38
C PRO A 458 28.29 -17.71 -8.18
N THR A 459 28.64 -18.91 -7.70
CA THR A 459 27.67 -19.96 -7.33
C THR A 459 26.81 -19.59 -6.13
N SER A 460 27.17 -18.53 -5.40
CA SER A 460 26.41 -18.01 -4.26
C SER A 460 25.11 -17.30 -4.65
N TRP A 461 24.89 -16.97 -5.93
CA TRP A 461 23.75 -16.16 -6.41
C TRP A 461 22.41 -16.93 -6.49
N THR A 462 22.28 -18.06 -5.80
CA THR A 462 21.14 -19.00 -5.92
C THR A 462 19.76 -18.37 -5.65
N SER A 463 19.66 -17.37 -4.78
CA SER A 463 18.39 -16.70 -4.44
C SER A 463 17.96 -15.62 -5.45
N VAL A 464 18.84 -15.21 -6.38
CA VAL A 464 18.57 -14.10 -7.30
C VAL A 464 17.60 -14.54 -8.39
N THR A 465 16.44 -13.88 -8.44
CA THR A 465 15.37 -14.15 -9.43
C THR A 465 15.26 -13.04 -10.49
N ARG A 466 15.78 -11.85 -10.20
CA ARG A 466 15.94 -10.75 -11.16
C ARG A 466 17.41 -10.39 -11.25
N LEU A 467 18.03 -10.70 -12.38
CA LEU A 467 19.45 -10.44 -12.62
C LEU A 467 19.61 -9.46 -13.78
N CYS A 468 20.30 -8.35 -13.53
CA CYS A 468 20.73 -7.39 -14.55
C CYS A 468 22.25 -7.27 -14.53
N LEU A 469 22.88 -7.69 -15.61
CA LEU A 469 24.32 -7.57 -15.88
C LEU A 469 24.48 -6.83 -17.20
N ALA A 470 24.57 -5.51 -17.17
CA ALA A 470 24.54 -4.70 -18.39
C ALA A 470 25.80 -3.85 -18.55
N ASN A 471 26.44 -3.87 -19.72
CA ASN A 471 27.69 -3.16 -19.93
C ASN A 471 28.75 -3.52 -18.88
N VAL A 472 29.00 -4.82 -18.76
CA VAL A 472 30.02 -5.42 -17.86
C VAL A 472 31.03 -6.27 -18.61
N SER A 473 31.13 -6.09 -19.93
CA SER A 473 32.04 -6.82 -20.83
C SER A 473 31.86 -8.35 -20.77
N LEU A 474 30.64 -8.83 -20.51
CA LEU A 474 30.35 -10.27 -20.44
C LEU A 474 30.39 -10.91 -21.84
N SER A 475 31.28 -11.87 -22.07
CA SER A 475 31.39 -12.59 -23.36
C SER A 475 30.69 -13.95 -23.36
N MET A 476 30.51 -14.55 -22.18
CA MET A 476 29.80 -15.82 -22.00
C MET A 476 29.04 -15.84 -20.68
N LEU A 477 27.93 -16.58 -20.65
CA LEU A 477 27.15 -16.83 -19.44
C LEU A 477 27.34 -18.30 -19.04
N SER A 478 27.97 -18.58 -17.90
CA SER A 478 28.29 -19.95 -17.49
C SER A 478 27.01 -20.78 -17.21
N PRO A 479 26.87 -21.99 -17.79
CA PRO A 479 25.72 -22.87 -17.58
C PRO A 479 25.54 -23.33 -16.12
N ASP A 480 26.64 -23.57 -15.40
CA ASP A 480 26.63 -24.23 -14.09
C ASP A 480 25.95 -23.38 -13.02
N VAL A 481 26.12 -22.06 -13.08
CA VAL A 481 25.56 -21.13 -12.09
C VAL A 481 24.05 -21.02 -12.28
N LEU A 482 23.59 -20.94 -13.53
CA LEU A 482 22.17 -20.92 -13.87
C LEU A 482 21.44 -22.20 -13.46
N GLN A 483 22.16 -23.33 -13.34
CA GLN A 483 21.55 -24.59 -12.91
C GLN A 483 20.95 -24.51 -11.51
N SER A 484 21.58 -23.71 -10.65
CA SER A 484 21.17 -23.50 -9.25
C SER A 484 20.23 -22.30 -9.04
N MET A 485 19.99 -21.51 -10.09
CA MET A 485 19.16 -20.30 -10.04
C MET A 485 17.78 -20.52 -10.67
N ASP A 486 16.78 -19.78 -10.18
CA ASP A 486 15.42 -19.79 -10.72
C ASP A 486 15.02 -18.37 -11.17
N VAL A 487 15.78 -17.85 -12.15
CA VAL A 487 15.63 -16.50 -12.70
C VAL A 487 14.31 -16.33 -13.44
N ASN A 488 13.59 -15.27 -13.10
CA ASN A 488 12.38 -14.80 -13.78
C ASN A 488 12.68 -13.70 -14.81
N LYS A 489 13.59 -12.79 -14.49
CA LYS A 489 13.97 -11.67 -15.38
C LYS A 489 15.48 -11.61 -15.53
N LEU A 490 15.95 -11.69 -16.77
CA LEU A 490 17.36 -11.68 -17.12
C LEU A 490 17.65 -10.54 -18.10
N PHE A 491 18.44 -9.55 -17.67
CA PHE A 491 18.86 -8.43 -18.48
C PHE A 491 20.37 -8.49 -18.68
N LEU A 492 20.82 -8.62 -19.92
CA LEU A 492 22.21 -8.83 -20.33
C LEU A 492 22.59 -7.87 -21.48
N TYR A 493 21.90 -6.75 -21.60
CA TYR A 493 22.09 -5.82 -22.70
C TYR A 493 23.46 -5.10 -22.64
N HIS A 494 23.97 -4.68 -23.80
CA HIS A 494 25.27 -4.02 -23.96
C HIS A 494 26.45 -4.85 -23.48
N ASN A 495 26.52 -6.12 -23.84
CA ASN A 495 27.67 -6.98 -23.56
C ASN A 495 28.25 -7.53 -24.89
N ALA A 496 29.09 -8.57 -24.81
CA ALA A 496 29.72 -9.22 -25.97
C ALA A 496 29.27 -10.69 -26.10
N LEU A 497 28.02 -10.98 -25.74
CA LEU A 497 27.48 -12.35 -25.81
C LEU A 497 27.19 -12.74 -27.26
N THR A 498 27.59 -13.95 -27.63
CA THR A 498 27.29 -14.55 -28.94
C THR A 498 26.26 -15.67 -28.86
N THR A 499 26.09 -16.27 -27.68
CA THR A 499 25.18 -17.39 -27.41
C THR A 499 24.61 -17.32 -25.99
N LEU A 500 23.53 -18.06 -25.76
CA LEU A 500 22.96 -18.27 -24.42
C LEU A 500 22.97 -19.76 -24.05
N PRO A 501 23.13 -20.11 -22.76
CA PRO A 501 23.02 -21.49 -22.30
C PRO A 501 21.66 -22.10 -22.61
N THR A 502 21.66 -23.36 -23.05
CA THR A 502 20.44 -24.08 -23.42
C THR A 502 19.45 -24.20 -22.27
N ARG A 503 19.94 -24.29 -21.03
CA ARG A 503 19.16 -24.38 -19.78
C ARG A 503 18.09 -23.29 -19.64
N LEU A 504 18.30 -22.09 -20.20
CA LEU A 504 17.32 -21.00 -20.16
C LEU A 504 16.00 -21.38 -20.85
N GLN A 505 16.02 -22.32 -21.81
CA GLN A 505 14.81 -22.85 -22.44
C GLN A 505 13.92 -23.57 -21.42
N ASP A 506 14.52 -24.28 -20.47
CA ASP A 506 13.81 -25.13 -19.51
C ASP A 506 13.45 -24.39 -18.21
N MET A 507 13.58 -23.06 -18.16
CA MET A 507 13.26 -22.27 -16.96
C MET A 507 11.80 -21.82 -16.98
N PRO A 508 10.91 -22.44 -16.19
CA PRO A 508 9.47 -22.20 -16.29
C PRO A 508 9.03 -20.81 -15.80
N LYS A 509 9.85 -20.16 -14.96
CA LYS A 509 9.57 -18.82 -14.45
C LYS A 509 10.17 -17.70 -15.28
N LEU A 510 11.06 -18.01 -16.23
CA LEU A 510 11.76 -17.02 -17.04
C LEU A 510 10.76 -16.34 -17.98
N SER A 511 10.45 -15.07 -17.70
CA SER A 511 9.45 -14.29 -18.44
C SER A 511 10.07 -13.21 -19.33
N ILE A 512 11.24 -12.68 -18.96
CA ILE A 512 11.93 -11.62 -19.70
C ILE A 512 13.39 -12.00 -19.89
N VAL A 513 13.85 -11.94 -21.14
CA VAL A 513 15.26 -12.05 -21.53
C VAL A 513 15.59 -10.88 -22.44
N ASP A 514 16.49 -10.01 -22.01
CA ASP A 514 16.99 -8.90 -22.81
C ASP A 514 18.48 -9.08 -23.08
N VAL A 515 18.82 -9.25 -24.35
CA VAL A 515 20.20 -9.38 -24.86
C VAL A 515 20.48 -8.32 -25.92
N SER A 516 19.82 -7.16 -25.83
CA SER A 516 19.99 -6.07 -26.79
C SER A 516 21.43 -5.51 -26.79
N GLY A 517 22.00 -5.17 -27.94
CA GLY A 517 23.37 -4.65 -28.05
C GLY A 517 24.43 -5.68 -27.68
N ASN A 518 24.31 -6.89 -28.22
CA ASN A 518 25.29 -7.97 -28.08
C ASN A 518 25.79 -8.39 -29.48
N GLU A 519 26.50 -9.53 -29.56
CA GLU A 519 27.15 -10.02 -30.78
C GLU A 519 26.45 -11.28 -31.34
N PHE A 520 25.12 -11.40 -31.14
CA PHE A 520 24.37 -12.53 -31.69
C PHE A 520 24.26 -12.41 -33.22
N THR A 521 24.80 -13.41 -33.92
CA THR A 521 24.55 -13.62 -35.36
C THR A 521 23.34 -14.51 -35.62
N LYS A 522 23.00 -15.37 -34.66
CA LYS A 522 21.81 -16.22 -34.66
C LYS A 522 20.94 -15.88 -33.46
N ALA A 523 19.67 -15.60 -33.70
CA ALA A 523 18.74 -15.32 -32.62
C ALA A 523 18.37 -16.59 -31.83
N PRO A 524 18.24 -16.52 -30.49
CA PRO A 524 17.87 -17.64 -29.64
C PRO A 524 16.35 -17.89 -29.67
N TRP A 525 15.83 -18.23 -30.85
CA TRP A 525 14.39 -18.44 -31.08
C TRP A 525 13.80 -19.59 -30.26
N ASN A 526 14.64 -20.53 -29.85
CA ASN A 526 14.28 -21.60 -28.95
C ASN A 526 13.73 -21.11 -27.59
N LEU A 527 14.07 -19.89 -27.15
CA LEU A 527 13.47 -19.28 -25.96
C LEU A 527 11.98 -18.94 -26.13
N LEU A 528 11.48 -18.91 -27.36
CA LEU A 528 10.07 -18.66 -27.68
C LEU A 528 9.26 -19.95 -27.89
N ASN A 529 9.89 -21.13 -27.77
CA ASN A 529 9.17 -22.39 -27.90
C ASN A 529 8.29 -22.64 -26.67
N ASP A 530 7.00 -22.90 -26.90
CA ASP A 530 6.01 -23.36 -25.92
C ASP A 530 5.77 -22.45 -24.68
N GLN A 531 6.40 -21.28 -24.61
CA GLN A 531 6.25 -20.32 -23.51
C GLN A 531 6.15 -18.88 -24.01
N ARG A 532 5.23 -18.13 -23.40
CA ARG A 532 5.11 -16.68 -23.66
C ARG A 532 6.19 -15.92 -22.88
N ARG A 533 7.30 -15.62 -23.55
CA ARG A 533 8.40 -14.81 -23.02
C ARG A 533 8.57 -13.51 -23.80
N THR A 534 9.06 -12.48 -23.13
CA THR A 534 9.56 -11.27 -23.78
C THR A 534 11.05 -11.46 -24.05
N LEU A 535 11.40 -11.58 -25.32
CA LEU A 535 12.78 -11.62 -25.79
C LEU A 535 13.11 -10.28 -26.49
N LEU A 536 14.14 -9.58 -26.02
CA LEU A 536 14.62 -8.34 -26.64
C LEU A 536 16.01 -8.59 -27.23
N LEU A 537 16.15 -8.26 -28.52
CA LEU A 537 17.32 -8.53 -29.36
C LEU A 537 17.76 -7.28 -30.13
N CYS A 538 17.43 -6.08 -29.63
CA CYS A 538 17.73 -4.83 -30.33
C CYS A 538 19.24 -4.74 -30.63
N ASP A 539 19.65 -4.11 -31.73
CA ASP A 539 21.06 -3.89 -32.10
C ASP A 539 21.98 -5.13 -31.96
N ASN A 540 21.53 -6.28 -32.49
CA ASN A 540 22.37 -7.46 -32.68
C ASN A 540 22.63 -7.69 -34.18
N PRO A 541 23.82 -8.17 -34.59
CA PRO A 541 24.18 -8.41 -35.99
C PRO A 541 23.58 -9.74 -36.52
N LEU A 542 22.25 -9.88 -36.47
CA LEU A 542 21.55 -11.11 -36.85
C LEU A 542 21.61 -11.35 -38.37
N ASP A 543 22.04 -12.55 -38.77
CA ASP A 543 22.05 -13.00 -40.17
C ASP A 543 20.61 -13.10 -40.72
N ASP A 544 19.69 -13.62 -39.91
CA ASP A 544 18.25 -13.69 -40.20
C ASP A 544 17.44 -13.25 -38.96
N PRO A 545 16.83 -12.05 -38.97
CA PRO A 545 16.01 -11.55 -37.87
C PRO A 545 14.58 -12.13 -37.86
N ARG A 546 14.22 -13.00 -38.80
CA ARG A 546 12.86 -13.56 -38.87
C ARG A 546 12.64 -14.60 -37.78
N VAL A 547 11.51 -14.46 -37.08
CA VAL A 547 11.02 -15.50 -36.17
C VAL A 547 10.62 -16.74 -36.98
N PRO A 548 11.07 -17.96 -36.62
CA PRO A 548 10.77 -19.18 -37.35
C PRO A 548 9.27 -19.45 -37.50
N ASP A 549 8.86 -20.03 -38.64
CA ASP A 549 7.47 -20.46 -38.87
C ASP A 549 7.02 -21.60 -37.95
N THR A 550 7.96 -22.28 -37.29
CA THR A 550 7.68 -23.32 -36.29
C THR A 550 7.23 -22.75 -34.94
N THR A 551 7.44 -21.45 -34.69
CA THR A 551 6.96 -20.79 -33.47
C THR A 551 5.45 -20.58 -33.55
N ASP A 552 4.74 -20.84 -32.46
CA ASP A 552 3.29 -20.61 -32.37
C ASP A 552 2.93 -19.19 -32.82
N GLU A 553 1.87 -19.07 -33.64
CA GLU A 553 1.48 -17.82 -34.27
C GLU A 553 1.17 -16.72 -33.23
N THR A 554 0.55 -17.08 -32.10
CA THR A 554 0.21 -16.10 -31.06
C THR A 554 1.45 -15.57 -30.36
N ILE A 555 2.44 -16.45 -30.12
CA ILE A 555 3.74 -16.07 -29.54
C ILE A 555 4.52 -15.22 -30.53
N ARG A 556 4.55 -15.60 -31.81
CA ARG A 556 5.21 -14.88 -32.89
C ARG A 556 4.70 -13.44 -33.03
N GLN A 557 3.38 -13.26 -33.11
CA GLN A 557 2.77 -11.93 -33.18
C GLN A 557 3.02 -11.10 -31.93
N ALA A 558 2.97 -11.72 -30.74
CA ALA A 558 3.29 -11.04 -29.48
C ALA A 558 4.75 -10.56 -29.44
N TYR A 559 5.69 -11.38 -29.92
CA TYR A 559 7.10 -11.00 -30.05
C TYR A 559 7.26 -9.81 -31.01
N ILE A 560 6.73 -9.90 -32.24
CA ILE A 560 6.87 -8.84 -33.24
C ILE A 560 6.36 -7.50 -32.70
N LYS A 561 5.18 -7.50 -32.08
CA LYS A 561 4.61 -6.30 -31.45
C LYS A 561 5.53 -5.74 -30.36
N THR A 562 6.07 -6.60 -29.50
CA THR A 562 6.94 -6.19 -28.40
C THR A 562 8.28 -5.65 -28.92
N PHE A 563 8.88 -6.31 -29.91
CA PHE A 563 10.11 -5.90 -30.56
C PHE A 563 9.95 -4.53 -31.22
N GLN A 564 8.87 -4.31 -31.99
CA GLN A 564 8.58 -3.00 -32.58
C GLN A 564 8.44 -1.91 -31.53
N ALA A 565 7.75 -2.17 -30.42
CA ALA A 565 7.59 -1.20 -29.35
C ALA A 565 8.88 -0.92 -28.57
N SER A 566 9.79 -1.90 -28.48
CA SER A 566 10.95 -1.85 -27.56
C SER A 566 12.27 -1.55 -28.26
N CYS A 567 12.39 -1.80 -29.56
CA CYS A 567 13.64 -1.70 -30.32
C CYS A 567 13.59 -0.70 -31.48
N ALA A 568 12.40 -0.38 -32.02
CA ALA A 568 12.33 0.45 -33.22
C ALA A 568 12.64 1.91 -32.91
N SER A 569 13.45 2.55 -33.77
CA SER A 569 13.76 3.98 -33.75
C SER A 569 14.29 4.47 -32.38
N PRO A 570 15.44 3.97 -31.91
CA PRO A 570 16.06 4.51 -30.70
C PRO A 570 16.36 6.00 -30.88
N CYS A 571 16.12 6.79 -29.85
CA CYS A 571 16.33 8.24 -29.87
C CYS A 571 17.83 8.62 -29.83
N ALA A 572 18.68 7.73 -29.32
CA ALA A 572 20.13 7.85 -29.31
C ALA A 572 20.78 6.46 -29.39
N PRO A 573 22.06 6.34 -29.79
CA PRO A 573 22.78 5.07 -29.78
C PRO A 573 22.74 4.44 -28.39
N LEU A 574 22.47 3.13 -28.32
CA LEU A 574 22.38 2.38 -27.06
C LEU A 574 21.29 2.90 -26.09
N CYS A 575 20.29 3.62 -26.61
CA CYS A 575 19.12 4.06 -25.86
C CYS A 575 17.84 3.57 -26.53
N TYR A 576 17.44 2.35 -26.16
CA TYR A 576 16.23 1.73 -26.69
C TYR A 576 14.97 2.34 -26.06
N PRO A 577 13.84 2.40 -26.78
CA PRO A 577 12.59 2.96 -26.27
C PRO A 577 12.13 2.42 -24.90
N HIS A 578 12.42 1.16 -24.58
CA HIS A 578 12.03 0.53 -23.32
C HIS A 578 12.94 0.86 -22.13
N LEU A 579 14.10 1.49 -22.37
CA LEU A 579 15.00 2.01 -21.35
C LEU A 579 14.54 3.43 -20.92
N VAL A 580 14.07 4.24 -21.86
CA VAL A 580 13.67 5.62 -21.60
C VAL A 580 12.51 5.72 -20.60
N GLY A 581 12.75 6.38 -19.45
CA GLY A 581 11.71 6.58 -18.43
C GLY A 581 11.35 5.29 -17.68
N ASP A 582 12.30 4.38 -17.53
CA ASP A 582 12.14 3.12 -16.81
C ASP A 582 12.52 3.21 -15.32
N HIS A 583 12.63 4.42 -14.76
CA HIS A 583 13.03 4.73 -13.38
C HIS A 583 14.48 4.32 -13.04
N GLU A 584 15.35 4.15 -14.03
CA GLU A 584 16.77 3.95 -13.84
C GLU A 584 17.56 4.90 -14.71
N CYS A 585 18.34 5.82 -14.13
CA CYS A 585 19.17 6.71 -14.94
C CYS A 585 20.13 5.95 -15.88
N GLN A 586 19.96 6.10 -17.19
CA GLN A 586 20.89 5.63 -18.22
C GLN A 586 21.58 6.81 -18.90
N LEU A 587 22.91 6.89 -18.78
CA LEU A 587 23.68 7.98 -19.38
C LEU A 587 23.64 7.97 -20.92
N SER A 588 23.41 6.82 -21.56
CA SER A 588 23.16 6.75 -23.00
C SER A 588 21.83 7.39 -23.41
N CYS A 589 20.84 7.39 -22.52
CA CYS A 589 19.53 8.02 -22.71
C CYS A 589 19.45 9.46 -22.19
N PHE A 590 20.43 9.90 -21.39
CA PHE A 590 20.46 11.24 -20.82
C PHE A 590 21.00 12.29 -21.81
N ASN A 591 20.21 12.57 -22.85
CA ASN A 591 20.49 13.59 -23.87
C ASN A 591 19.19 14.22 -24.39
N ALA A 592 19.28 15.35 -25.09
CA ALA A 592 18.12 16.09 -25.59
C ALA A 592 17.21 15.27 -26.53
N ALA A 593 17.79 14.43 -27.40
CA ALA A 593 17.03 13.61 -28.34
C ALA A 593 16.14 12.57 -27.63
N CYS A 594 16.59 12.07 -26.48
CA CYS A 594 15.87 11.13 -25.63
C CYS A 594 15.11 11.81 -24.47
N ASN A 595 14.89 13.13 -24.55
CA ASN A 595 14.23 13.91 -23.51
C ASN A 595 14.85 13.69 -22.12
N TYR A 596 16.18 13.60 -22.06
CA TYR A 596 16.97 13.39 -20.84
C TYR A 596 16.48 12.20 -20.00
N ASP A 597 16.30 11.06 -20.66
CA ASP A 597 15.83 9.81 -20.05
C ASP A 597 14.47 9.97 -19.34
N ASN A 598 13.61 10.86 -19.87
CA ASN A 598 12.35 11.27 -19.28
C ASN A 598 12.42 11.68 -17.80
N GLY A 599 13.59 12.16 -17.35
CA GLY A 599 13.82 12.64 -15.99
C GLY A 599 14.34 11.60 -14.99
N ASP A 600 14.62 10.36 -15.43
CA ASP A 600 15.14 9.30 -14.54
C ASP A 600 16.50 9.65 -13.90
N CYS A 601 17.24 10.58 -14.52
CA CYS A 601 18.52 11.08 -14.02
C CYS A 601 18.42 12.31 -13.12
N ASP A 602 17.24 12.91 -12.96
CA ASP A 602 17.09 14.20 -12.26
C ASP A 602 17.48 14.11 -10.78
N GLU A 603 17.22 12.97 -10.11
CA GLU A 603 17.59 12.77 -8.70
C GLU A 603 19.12 12.80 -8.45
N PHE A 604 19.92 12.59 -9.48
CA PHE A 604 21.38 12.62 -9.39
C PHE A 604 21.96 14.03 -9.60
N GLY A 605 21.17 14.98 -10.09
CA GLY A 605 21.59 16.37 -10.32
C GLY A 605 22.66 16.51 -11.40
N PHE A 606 22.57 15.72 -12.47
CA PHE A 606 23.42 15.90 -13.65
C PHE A 606 22.97 17.11 -14.47
N ASP A 607 23.93 17.81 -15.07
CA ASP A 607 23.64 18.94 -15.95
C ASP A 607 23.04 18.43 -17.27
N ARG A 608 21.92 19.03 -17.68
CA ARG A 608 21.30 18.76 -18.98
C ARG A 608 22.07 19.51 -20.05
N LEU A 609 23.10 18.87 -20.58
CA LEU A 609 23.88 19.38 -21.70
C LEU A 609 23.02 19.33 -22.98
N GLU A 610 23.17 20.33 -23.85
CA GLU A 610 22.42 20.43 -25.12
C GLU A 610 22.81 19.35 -26.13
#